data_AF-A0A931Z6L4-F1
#
_entry.id   AF-A0A931Z6L4-F1
#
_cell.length_a   1.000
_cell.length_b   1.000
_cell.length_c   1.000
_cell.angle_alpha   90.00
_cell.angle_beta   90.00
_cell.angle_gamma   90.00
#
_symmetry.space_group_name_H-M   'P 1'
#
loop_
_entity.id
_entity.type
_entity.pdbx_description
1 polymer ?
#
loop_
_entity_poly.entity_id
_entity_poly.type
_entity_poly.pdbx_seq_one_letter_code
_entity_poly.pdbx_strand_id
1 'polypeptide(L)'
;MQTHGPKRIYTPQSLEFWFAQLEADWEGQFGSDQVERGQAMYRDGEIRELELGARDAIIHRKVEKKEEYAVIEWEGDRIKVRSSSTDALLANAIAVAGLHEIEELLVDEMTALLPGASSKAAPAANGQAASGNGTNGPGANGNGANRNGTQGQGVTGDNGTKADAPARDLLLSFTTNADGLVFLAYWKNGRSRIPALGNTVNHPTATERAKPIALATYARKAHFRYNQTTHAYALDTLADIPGFLRDLLPHWKKQFAIELDVKVDNLKQGARTIEIEAVADRRGGGGLNLRWIFRAGEKLLTDEQAAALLRHGRTPMLLPDLGIVTMAPEKWEGFNQWRRNLEESQVGGEIPPYLIFSLFNDHRLKVTLGTEIDGWRQKVLTPPAAPPALPEFLRQYQRRGVEWMHHLCETECHGLLADEMGLGKTAQIIALLRTRPLAKHRHIVVCPA
;
A
#
# COMPACT_ATOMS: atom_id res chain seq x y z
N MET A 1 17.16 26.47 6.61
CA MET A 1 15.89 26.02 5.98
C MET A 1 15.01 25.48 7.08
N GLN A 2 13.84 26.07 7.31
CA GLN A 2 12.91 25.58 8.32
C GLN A 2 12.38 24.20 7.90
N THR A 3 12.34 23.26 8.84
CA THR A 3 11.91 21.86 8.67
C THR A 3 10.40 21.66 8.76
N HIS A 4 9.61 22.74 8.78
CA HIS A 4 8.16 22.72 8.84
C HIS A 4 7.63 23.65 7.74
N GLY A 5 6.71 23.14 6.92
CA GLY A 5 6.01 23.91 5.89
C GLY A 5 5.21 25.08 6.47
N PRO A 6 4.49 25.86 5.64
CA PRO A 6 3.75 27.02 6.12
C PRO A 6 2.72 26.62 7.18
N LYS A 7 2.38 27.58 8.04
CA LYS A 7 1.23 27.46 8.96
C LYS A 7 -0.05 27.41 8.12
N ARG A 8 -0.89 26.39 8.32
CA ARG A 8 -2.12 26.20 7.56
C ARG A 8 -3.34 26.39 8.48
N ILE A 9 -4.28 27.26 8.10
CA ILE A 9 -5.54 27.53 8.81
C ILE A 9 -6.69 27.24 7.86
N TYR A 10 -7.57 26.30 8.19
CA TYR A 10 -8.69 25.89 7.34
C TYR A 10 -9.82 25.26 8.16
N THR A 11 -10.96 25.04 7.50
CA THR A 11 -12.10 24.27 8.02
C THR A 11 -12.42 23.15 7.05
N PRO A 12 -13.11 22.06 7.47
CA PRO A 12 -13.53 21.01 6.53
C PRO A 12 -14.35 21.55 5.35
N GLN A 13 -15.19 22.56 5.58
CA GLN A 13 -15.98 23.21 4.53
C GLN A 13 -15.14 23.97 3.51
N SER A 14 -14.04 24.61 3.93
CA SER A 14 -13.14 25.28 2.99
C SER A 14 -12.33 24.28 2.16
N LEU A 15 -11.93 23.14 2.73
CA LEU A 15 -11.28 22.07 1.95
C LEU A 15 -12.17 21.52 0.84
N GLU A 16 -13.44 21.24 1.11
CA GLU A 16 -14.40 20.74 0.09
C GLU A 16 -14.56 21.73 -1.08
N PHE A 17 -14.64 23.03 -0.78
CA PHE A 17 -14.72 24.08 -1.80
C PHE A 17 -13.45 24.11 -2.66
N TRP A 18 -12.27 24.17 -2.03
CA TRP A 18 -10.99 24.27 -2.73
C TRP A 18 -10.64 23.01 -3.53
N PHE A 19 -11.06 21.83 -3.05
CA PHE A 19 -10.96 20.58 -3.81
C PHE A 19 -11.71 20.66 -5.14
N ALA A 20 -12.97 21.13 -5.12
CA ALA A 20 -13.77 21.27 -6.34
C ALA A 20 -13.21 22.32 -7.31
N GLN A 21 -12.58 23.38 -6.81
CA GLN A 21 -12.04 24.46 -7.66
C GLN A 21 -10.70 24.09 -8.32
N LEU A 22 -9.84 23.32 -7.63
CA LEU A 22 -8.53 22.93 -8.15
C LEU A 22 -8.58 21.76 -9.15
N GLU A 23 -9.75 21.17 -9.40
CA GLU A 23 -9.96 20.25 -10.54
C GLU A 23 -9.88 20.98 -11.90
N ALA A 24 -10.10 22.30 -11.92
CA ALA A 24 -9.97 23.12 -13.12
C ALA A 24 -8.51 23.52 -13.38
N ASP A 25 -8.13 23.71 -14.65
CA ASP A 25 -6.81 24.23 -15.04
C ASP A 25 -6.67 25.69 -14.61
N TRP A 26 -6.15 25.89 -13.41
CA TRP A 26 -5.89 27.20 -12.82
C TRP A 26 -4.57 27.80 -13.30
N GLU A 27 -3.57 26.97 -13.62
CA GLU A 27 -2.23 27.42 -14.04
C GLU A 27 -2.31 28.16 -15.38
N GLY A 28 -3.19 27.70 -16.29
CA GLY A 28 -3.49 28.37 -17.56
C GLY A 28 -4.11 29.77 -17.44
N GLN A 29 -4.48 30.22 -16.23
CA GLN A 29 -5.00 31.58 -15.97
C GLN A 29 -3.90 32.59 -15.64
N PHE A 30 -2.66 32.15 -15.48
CA PHE A 30 -1.50 32.97 -15.15
C PHE A 30 -0.52 33.10 -16.32
N GLY A 31 0.25 34.19 -16.35
CA GLY A 31 1.35 34.35 -17.31
C GLY A 31 2.50 33.40 -17.03
N SER A 32 3.24 32.96 -18.05
CA SER A 32 4.36 32.01 -17.88
C SER A 32 5.46 32.52 -16.94
N ASP A 33 5.67 33.83 -16.91
CA ASP A 33 6.59 34.53 -16.00
C ASP A 33 6.10 34.54 -14.54
N GLN A 34 4.79 34.63 -14.34
CA GLN A 34 4.15 34.52 -13.02
C GLN A 34 4.23 33.09 -12.49
N VAL A 35 4.00 32.12 -13.37
CA VAL A 35 4.10 30.69 -13.07
C VAL A 35 5.51 30.30 -12.67
N GLU A 36 6.51 30.60 -13.52
CA GLU A 36 7.91 30.27 -13.24
C GLU A 36 8.40 30.88 -11.93
N ARG A 37 8.01 32.14 -11.67
CA ARG A 37 8.36 32.84 -10.44
C ARG A 37 7.62 32.28 -9.22
N GLY A 38 6.34 31.95 -9.34
CA GLY A 38 5.57 31.31 -8.26
C GLY A 38 6.11 29.93 -7.88
N GLN A 39 6.47 29.12 -8.88
CA GLN A 39 7.11 27.81 -8.66
C GLN A 39 8.47 27.93 -7.98
N ALA A 40 9.24 29.00 -8.24
CA ALA A 40 10.46 29.28 -7.49
C ALA A 40 10.15 29.63 -6.02
N MET A 41 9.18 30.52 -5.77
CA MET A 41 8.79 30.92 -4.40
C MET A 41 8.27 29.74 -3.56
N TYR A 42 7.51 28.83 -4.17
CA TYR A 42 7.07 27.58 -3.54
C TYR A 42 8.27 26.69 -3.18
N ARG A 43 9.17 26.41 -4.14
CA ARG A 43 10.36 25.57 -3.91
C ARG A 43 11.31 26.15 -2.85
N ASP A 44 11.41 27.47 -2.79
CA ASP A 44 12.28 28.17 -1.83
C ASP A 44 11.63 28.32 -0.44
N GLY A 45 10.37 27.88 -0.26
CA GLY A 45 9.66 27.92 1.01
C GLY A 45 9.43 29.33 1.53
N GLU A 46 9.07 30.25 0.63
CA GLU A 46 8.84 31.66 0.95
C GLU A 46 7.45 31.93 1.54
N ILE A 47 6.51 31.01 1.35
CA ILE A 47 5.17 31.05 1.95
C ILE A 47 5.29 30.64 3.42
N ARG A 48 4.70 31.45 4.31
CA ARG A 48 4.76 31.22 5.77
C ARG A 48 3.43 30.86 6.37
N GLU A 49 2.34 31.36 5.80
CA GLU A 49 1.01 31.13 6.31
C GLU A 49 0.00 31.10 5.17
N LEU A 50 -0.92 30.16 5.25
CA LEU A 50 -2.02 29.93 4.33
C LEU A 50 -3.32 29.86 5.13
N GLU A 51 -4.27 30.74 4.81
CA GLU A 51 -5.60 30.74 5.41
C GLU A 51 -6.66 30.45 4.34
N LEU A 52 -7.42 29.37 4.51
CA LEU A 52 -8.52 28.98 3.62
C LEU A 52 -9.86 29.36 4.22
N GLY A 53 -10.46 30.42 3.67
CA GLY A 53 -11.83 30.80 3.91
C GLY A 53 -12.83 30.02 3.06
N ALA A 54 -14.12 30.35 3.18
CA ALA A 54 -15.19 29.61 2.52
C ALA A 54 -15.17 29.76 0.99
N ARG A 55 -14.61 30.86 0.46
CA ARG A 55 -14.53 31.16 -0.99
C ARG A 55 -13.26 31.90 -1.41
N ASP A 56 -12.36 32.13 -0.46
CA ASP A 56 -11.13 32.88 -0.62
C ASP A 56 -9.98 32.20 0.11
N ALA A 57 -8.76 32.54 -0.30
CA ALA A 57 -7.54 32.11 0.36
C ALA A 57 -6.60 33.29 0.55
N ILE A 58 -5.97 33.38 1.71
CA ILE A 58 -4.97 34.40 2.03
C ILE A 58 -3.61 33.72 2.16
N ILE A 59 -2.64 34.18 1.37
CA ILE A 59 -1.30 33.62 1.22
C ILE A 59 -0.33 34.66 1.75
N HIS A 60 0.35 34.35 2.86
CA HIS A 60 1.37 35.21 3.45
C HIS A 60 2.77 34.76 3.04
N ARG A 61 3.51 35.66 2.41
CA ARG A 61 4.91 35.50 2.03
C ARG A 61 5.80 36.32 2.95
N LYS A 62 6.91 35.74 3.39
CA LYS A 62 7.94 36.46 4.15
C LYS A 62 9.33 36.13 3.63
N VAL A 63 9.98 37.17 3.10
CA VAL A 63 11.37 37.13 2.66
C VAL A 63 12.13 38.23 3.36
N GLU A 64 13.22 37.85 4.04
CA GLU A 64 14.02 38.73 4.89
C GLU A 64 13.15 39.45 5.95
N LYS A 65 12.91 40.76 5.78
CA LYS A 65 12.13 41.63 6.67
C LYS A 65 10.83 42.16 6.05
N LYS A 66 10.48 41.73 4.83
CA LYS A 66 9.25 42.14 4.15
C LYS A 66 8.19 41.06 4.29
N GLU A 67 7.01 41.47 4.73
CA GLU A 67 5.81 40.65 4.79
C GLU A 67 4.83 41.15 3.74
N GLU A 68 4.44 40.26 2.84
CA GLU A 68 3.53 40.53 1.74
C GLU A 68 2.45 39.46 1.74
N TYR A 69 1.26 39.79 1.25
CA TYR A 69 0.20 38.81 1.09
C TYR A 69 -0.48 38.91 -0.27
N ALA A 70 -1.04 37.79 -0.72
CA ALA A 70 -2.00 37.74 -1.81
C ALA A 70 -3.30 37.10 -1.32
N VAL A 71 -4.42 37.55 -1.86
CA VAL A 71 -5.75 36.99 -1.64
C VAL A 71 -6.26 36.46 -2.97
N ILE A 72 -6.62 35.19 -3.00
CA ILE A 72 -7.18 34.51 -4.16
C ILE A 72 -8.69 34.39 -3.94
N GLU A 73 -9.47 34.89 -4.89
CA GLU A 73 -10.93 34.78 -4.91
C GLU A 73 -11.37 34.20 -6.26
N TRP A 74 -12.42 33.37 -6.24
CA TRP A 74 -13.03 32.81 -7.44
C TRP A 74 -14.24 33.65 -7.87
N GLU A 75 -14.20 34.20 -9.09
CA GLU A 75 -15.35 34.83 -9.76
C GLU A 75 -15.84 33.90 -10.89
N GLY A 76 -16.66 32.91 -10.54
CA GLY A 76 -16.99 31.81 -11.46
C GLY A 76 -15.75 30.92 -11.65
N ASP A 77 -15.38 30.65 -12.90
CA ASP A 77 -14.19 29.84 -13.24
C ASP A 77 -12.90 30.67 -13.31
N ARG A 78 -12.95 31.97 -12.97
CA ARG A 78 -11.80 32.88 -13.05
C ARG A 78 -11.21 33.21 -11.69
N ILE A 79 -9.88 33.18 -11.62
CA ILE A 79 -9.13 33.60 -10.44
C ILE A 79 -8.91 35.10 -10.46
N LYS A 80 -9.23 35.73 -9.32
CA LYS A 80 -8.93 37.13 -9.04
C LYS A 80 -7.93 37.22 -7.90
N VAL A 81 -6.82 37.91 -8.16
CA VAL A 81 -5.76 38.12 -7.17
C VAL A 81 -5.78 39.56 -6.67
N ARG A 82 -5.83 39.72 -5.35
CA ARG A 82 -5.56 40.99 -4.66
C ARG A 82 -4.28 40.84 -3.85
N SER A 83 -3.50 41.90 -3.65
CA SER A 83 -2.24 41.79 -2.90
C SER A 83 -1.91 43.07 -2.14
N SER A 84 -1.07 42.93 -1.13
CA SER A 84 -0.41 44.06 -0.46
C SER A 84 0.62 44.78 -1.33
N SER A 85 1.06 44.18 -2.44
CA SER A 85 2.02 44.77 -3.37
C SER A 85 1.34 45.40 -4.59
N THR A 86 1.88 46.49 -5.11
CA THR A 86 1.45 47.10 -6.38
C THR A 86 2.09 46.44 -7.61
N ASP A 87 3.05 45.53 -7.41
CA ASP A 87 3.66 44.74 -8.48
C ASP A 87 2.75 43.56 -8.84
N ALA A 88 2.11 43.63 -10.01
CA ALA A 88 1.20 42.59 -10.50
C ALA A 88 1.91 41.25 -10.75
N LEU A 89 3.18 41.25 -11.19
CA LEU A 89 3.93 40.01 -11.38
C LEU A 89 4.18 39.34 -10.03
N LEU A 90 4.58 40.11 -9.02
CA LEU A 90 4.79 39.60 -7.68
C LEU A 90 3.48 39.12 -7.03
N ALA A 91 2.40 39.89 -7.15
CA ALA A 91 1.08 39.52 -6.62
C ALA A 91 0.60 38.16 -7.16
N ASN A 92 0.68 37.99 -8.48
CA ASN A 92 0.29 36.74 -9.13
C ASN A 92 1.26 35.59 -8.83
N ALA A 93 2.57 35.85 -8.73
CA ALA A 93 3.53 34.82 -8.33
C ALA A 93 3.29 34.32 -6.90
N ILE A 94 2.92 35.20 -5.96
CA ILE A 94 2.51 34.80 -4.60
C ILE A 94 1.25 33.93 -4.65
N ALA A 95 0.27 34.30 -5.49
CA ALA A 95 -0.94 33.50 -5.67
C ALA A 95 -0.65 32.10 -6.25
N VAL A 96 0.18 32.00 -7.30
CA VAL A 96 0.63 30.71 -7.87
C VAL A 96 1.32 29.85 -6.82
N ALA A 97 2.27 30.42 -6.06
CA ALA A 97 2.96 29.70 -4.99
C ALA A 97 1.99 29.21 -3.91
N GLY A 98 0.98 30.01 -3.58
CA GLY A 98 -0.09 29.61 -2.68
C GLY A 98 -0.98 28.50 -3.22
N LEU A 99 -1.32 28.50 -4.51
CA LEU A 99 -2.13 27.44 -5.12
C LEU A 99 -1.42 26.07 -5.04
N HIS A 100 -0.11 26.03 -5.26
CA HIS A 100 0.68 24.81 -5.03
C HIS A 100 0.69 24.36 -3.56
N GLU A 101 0.76 25.29 -2.59
CA GLU A 101 0.63 24.96 -1.16
C GLU A 101 -0.77 24.43 -0.81
N ILE A 102 -1.82 24.91 -1.48
CA ILE A 102 -3.20 24.42 -1.31
C ILE A 102 -3.32 23.02 -1.89
N GLU A 103 -2.76 22.75 -3.07
CA GLU A 103 -2.71 21.40 -3.66
C GLU A 103 -2.02 20.42 -2.71
N GLU A 104 -0.87 20.79 -2.14
CA GLU A 104 -0.16 19.94 -1.16
C GLU A 104 -0.99 19.72 0.11
N LEU A 105 -1.64 20.76 0.64
CA LEU A 105 -2.55 20.64 1.79
C LEU A 105 -3.72 19.69 1.50
N LEU A 106 -4.33 19.77 0.33
CA LEU A 106 -5.43 18.88 -0.04
C LEU A 106 -4.96 17.42 -0.13
N VAL A 107 -3.77 17.17 -0.70
CA VAL A 107 -3.17 15.83 -0.75
C VAL A 107 -2.89 15.28 0.65
N ASP A 108 -2.37 16.11 1.56
CA ASP A 108 -2.10 15.73 2.95
C ASP A 108 -3.40 15.34 3.70
N GLU A 109 -4.46 16.13 3.56
CA GLU A 109 -5.75 15.89 4.21
C GLU A 109 -6.52 14.72 3.59
N MET A 110 -6.45 14.54 2.27
CA MET A 110 -6.97 13.34 1.61
C MET A 110 -6.27 12.07 2.09
N THR A 111 -4.95 12.15 2.30
CA THR A 111 -4.16 11.04 2.84
C THR A 111 -4.55 10.73 4.30
N ALA A 112 -4.91 11.76 5.09
CA ALA A 112 -5.44 11.59 6.44
C ALA A 112 -6.83 10.93 6.50
N LEU A 113 -7.60 11.00 5.42
CA LEU A 113 -8.91 10.35 5.26
C LEU A 113 -8.83 8.92 4.70
N LEU A 114 -7.64 8.47 4.28
CA LEU A 114 -7.39 7.07 3.93
C LEU A 114 -7.32 6.22 5.22
N PRO A 115 -7.96 5.03 5.25
CA PRO A 115 -7.91 4.16 6.42
C PRO A 115 -6.46 3.76 6.74
N GLY A 116 -5.91 4.30 7.83
CA GLY A 116 -4.57 3.96 8.33
C GLY A 116 -3.64 5.14 8.67
N ALA A 117 -4.00 6.39 8.34
CA ALA A 117 -3.21 7.57 8.72
C ALA A 117 -3.65 8.11 10.10
N SER A 118 -2.71 8.19 11.05
CA SER A 118 -2.97 8.74 12.39
C SER A 118 -3.27 10.25 12.30
N SER A 119 -4.48 10.67 12.72
CA SER A 119 -4.83 12.08 12.83
C SER A 119 -3.92 12.80 13.85
N LYS A 120 -3.21 13.84 13.43
CA LYS A 120 -2.53 14.76 14.36
C LYS A 120 -3.59 15.46 15.22
N ALA A 121 -3.44 15.36 16.54
CA ALA A 121 -4.35 15.94 17.50
C ALA A 121 -4.29 17.48 17.48
N ALA A 122 -5.45 18.14 17.45
CA ALA A 122 -5.59 19.55 17.78
C ALA A 122 -5.48 19.77 19.31
N PRO A 123 -5.02 20.94 19.80
CA PRO A 123 -4.82 21.17 21.22
C PRO A 123 -6.14 21.32 21.98
N ALA A 124 -6.23 20.65 23.14
CA ALA A 124 -7.39 20.65 24.02
C ALA A 124 -7.63 22.01 24.69
N ALA A 125 -8.90 22.44 24.69
CA ALA A 125 -9.39 23.52 25.54
C ALA A 125 -9.63 22.99 26.97
N ASN A 126 -9.07 23.71 27.96
CA ASN A 126 -9.23 23.46 29.39
C ASN A 126 -10.68 23.67 29.84
N GLY A 127 -11.23 22.67 30.54
CA GLY A 127 -12.49 22.78 31.28
C GLY A 127 -12.42 21.95 32.56
N GLN A 128 -12.22 22.63 33.69
CA GLN A 128 -12.09 22.09 35.04
C GLN A 128 -13.37 21.37 35.49
N ALA A 129 -13.23 20.14 36.00
CA ALA A 129 -14.22 19.47 36.84
C ALA A 129 -13.77 19.57 38.30
N ALA A 130 -14.62 20.15 39.15
CA ALA A 130 -14.47 20.15 40.60
C ALA A 130 -15.59 19.33 41.26
N SER A 131 -15.16 18.50 42.20
CA SER A 131 -15.88 17.52 43.01
C SER A 131 -16.90 18.14 43.98
N GLY A 132 -17.91 17.37 44.38
CA GLY A 132 -18.76 17.68 45.54
C GLY A 132 -19.61 16.50 46.05
N ASN A 133 -19.30 16.06 47.27
CA ASN A 133 -19.80 14.95 48.08
C ASN A 133 -21.26 15.04 48.58
N GLY A 134 -21.81 13.91 49.07
CA GLY A 134 -22.83 13.86 50.14
C GLY A 134 -23.79 12.66 50.03
N THR A 135 -23.61 11.52 50.73
CA THR A 135 -23.92 11.15 52.14
C THR A 135 -25.14 10.23 52.29
N ASN A 136 -25.00 9.27 53.21
CA ASN A 136 -25.86 8.12 53.53
C ASN A 136 -27.24 8.44 54.15
N GLY A 137 -28.16 7.45 54.11
CA GLY A 137 -29.56 7.46 54.61
C GLY A 137 -29.71 7.38 56.15
N PRO A 138 -30.63 6.59 56.77
CA PRO A 138 -31.75 5.76 56.25
C PRO A 138 -33.05 5.85 57.12
N GLY A 139 -34.10 5.07 56.78
CA GLY A 139 -35.20 4.70 57.70
C GLY A 139 -36.51 4.39 56.95
N ALA A 140 -37.45 3.58 57.40
CA ALA A 140 -37.54 2.48 58.36
C ALA A 140 -38.98 1.91 58.20
N ASN A 141 -39.11 0.59 58.28
CA ASN A 141 -40.28 -0.22 58.71
C ASN A 141 -41.73 0.13 58.30
N GLY A 142 -42.45 -0.91 57.86
CA GLY A 142 -43.91 -0.93 57.90
C GLY A 142 -44.54 -2.22 57.37
N ASN A 143 -44.68 -3.23 58.22
CA ASN A 143 -45.47 -4.44 58.02
C ASN A 143 -46.93 -4.14 57.63
N GLY A 144 -47.57 -5.06 56.89
CA GLY A 144 -49.03 -5.02 56.76
C GLY A 144 -49.62 -6.11 55.87
N ALA A 145 -50.19 -7.12 56.51
CA ALA A 145 -50.72 -8.35 55.92
C ALA A 145 -51.97 -8.19 55.03
N ASN A 146 -52.01 -9.03 54.00
CA ASN A 146 -53.08 -9.99 53.66
C ASN A 146 -54.55 -9.50 53.59
N ARG A 147 -55.19 -9.64 52.43
CA ARG A 147 -56.59 -10.12 52.33
C ARG A 147 -56.96 -10.61 50.93
N ASN A 148 -57.52 -11.82 50.92
CA ASN A 148 -58.11 -12.60 49.85
C ASN A 148 -59.35 -11.95 49.18
N GLY A 149 -59.62 -12.40 47.95
CA GLY A 149 -60.92 -12.42 47.28
C GLY A 149 -60.80 -12.04 45.81
N THR A 150 -61.36 -12.72 44.81
CA THR A 150 -62.28 -13.85 44.74
C THR A 150 -62.24 -14.35 43.29
N GLN A 151 -62.59 -15.62 43.10
CA GLN A 151 -62.64 -16.35 41.83
C GLN A 151 -63.51 -15.69 40.75
N GLY A 152 -63.07 -15.83 39.49
CA GLY A 152 -63.90 -15.78 38.29
C GLY A 152 -63.46 -16.89 37.33
N GLN A 153 -64.28 -17.92 37.19
CA GLN A 153 -64.11 -19.04 36.25
C GLN A 153 -64.39 -18.59 34.81
N GLY A 154 -63.60 -19.10 33.86
CA GLY A 154 -63.79 -18.92 32.42
C GLY A 154 -63.04 -19.96 31.59
N VAL A 155 -63.54 -21.19 31.64
CA VAL A 155 -63.69 -22.19 30.54
C VAL A 155 -62.66 -22.17 29.37
N THR A 156 -61.80 -23.21 29.40
CA THR A 156 -61.28 -24.05 28.31
C THR A 156 -60.66 -23.42 27.06
N GLY A 157 -59.34 -23.59 26.96
CA GLY A 157 -58.59 -23.69 25.72
C GLY A 157 -57.43 -24.64 25.95
N ASP A 158 -57.68 -25.94 25.73
CA ASP A 158 -56.63 -26.96 25.70
C ASP A 158 -55.74 -26.67 24.49
N ASN A 159 -54.56 -26.13 24.75
CA ASN A 159 -53.44 -26.16 23.83
C ASN A 159 -52.21 -26.38 24.70
N GLY A 160 -51.93 -27.66 24.97
CA GLY A 160 -50.79 -28.11 25.75
C GLY A 160 -49.52 -27.37 25.33
N THR A 161 -49.06 -26.49 26.22
CA THR A 161 -47.74 -25.88 26.17
C THR A 161 -46.73 -27.01 26.20
N LYS A 162 -46.15 -27.32 25.03
CA LYS A 162 -44.89 -28.06 24.96
C LYS A 162 -43.94 -27.36 25.93
N ALA A 163 -43.52 -28.07 26.97
CA ALA A 163 -42.50 -27.63 27.90
C ALA A 163 -41.34 -27.03 27.10
N ASP A 164 -40.97 -25.78 27.43
CA ASP A 164 -39.88 -25.06 26.78
C ASP A 164 -38.63 -25.95 26.83
N ALA A 165 -38.26 -26.51 25.68
CA ALA A 165 -36.97 -27.15 25.53
C ALA A 165 -35.89 -26.12 25.86
N PRO A 166 -34.81 -26.49 26.56
CA PRO A 166 -33.76 -25.54 26.94
C PRO A 166 -33.25 -24.79 25.71
N ALA A 167 -33.13 -23.47 25.84
CA ALA A 167 -32.75 -22.59 24.73
C ALA A 167 -31.44 -23.06 24.10
N ARG A 168 -31.45 -23.32 22.79
CA ARG A 168 -30.28 -23.84 22.07
C ARG A 168 -29.17 -22.81 22.03
N ASP A 169 -27.94 -23.29 22.00
CA ASP A 169 -26.78 -22.43 21.76
C ASP A 169 -26.64 -22.10 20.28
N LEU A 170 -26.32 -20.83 20.03
CA LEU A 170 -25.99 -20.34 18.70
C LEU A 170 -24.48 -20.54 18.49
N LEU A 171 -24.15 -21.45 17.59
CA LEU A 171 -22.80 -21.79 17.15
C LEU A 171 -22.42 -20.98 15.91
N LEU A 172 -21.30 -20.28 15.97
CA LEU A 172 -20.69 -19.60 14.84
C LEU A 172 -19.47 -20.42 14.38
N SER A 173 -19.51 -20.89 13.14
CA SER A 173 -18.45 -21.69 12.52
C SER A 173 -17.66 -20.83 11.56
N PHE A 174 -16.42 -20.47 11.92
CA PHE A 174 -15.54 -19.62 11.13
C PHE A 174 -14.62 -20.44 10.23
N THR A 175 -14.51 -20.01 8.98
CA THR A 175 -13.66 -20.58 7.93
C THR A 175 -13.02 -19.46 7.12
N THR A 176 -12.00 -19.78 6.34
CA THR A 176 -11.33 -18.82 5.43
C THR A 176 -11.64 -19.14 3.97
N ASN A 177 -11.85 -18.13 3.14
CA ASN A 177 -11.88 -18.27 1.68
C ASN A 177 -10.89 -17.29 1.04
N ALA A 178 -10.85 -17.20 -0.30
CA ALA A 178 -9.92 -16.31 -1.01
C ALA A 178 -10.10 -14.81 -0.64
N ASP A 179 -11.30 -14.42 -0.22
CA ASP A 179 -11.68 -13.03 0.00
C ASP A 179 -11.59 -12.59 1.47
N GLY A 180 -11.54 -13.53 2.43
CA GLY A 180 -11.42 -13.18 3.84
C GLY A 180 -11.91 -14.24 4.82
N LEU A 181 -12.39 -13.74 5.97
CA LEU A 181 -12.91 -14.56 7.06
C LEU A 181 -14.44 -14.65 6.95
N VAL A 182 -14.97 -15.87 6.92
CA VAL A 182 -16.40 -16.12 6.75
C VAL A 182 -16.91 -16.96 7.92
N PHE A 183 -18.14 -16.71 8.37
CA PHE A 183 -18.81 -17.62 9.29
C PHE A 183 -20.27 -17.90 8.93
N LEU A 184 -20.69 -19.11 9.29
CA LEU A 184 -22.08 -19.56 9.25
C LEU A 184 -22.59 -19.74 10.68
N ALA A 185 -23.87 -19.44 10.89
CA ALA A 185 -24.53 -19.56 12.19
C ALA A 185 -25.45 -20.79 12.23
N TYR A 186 -25.35 -21.57 13.31
CA TYR A 186 -26.10 -22.80 13.52
C TYR A 186 -26.69 -22.87 14.92
N TRP A 187 -27.88 -23.45 15.05
CA TRP A 187 -28.41 -23.91 16.32
C TRP A 187 -27.82 -25.27 16.67
N LYS A 188 -27.23 -25.39 17.86
CA LYS A 188 -26.80 -26.69 18.39
C LYS A 188 -28.02 -27.48 18.85
N ASN A 189 -28.15 -28.71 18.37
CA ASN A 189 -29.15 -29.67 18.84
C ASN A 189 -28.46 -31.02 19.08
N GLY A 190 -27.92 -31.20 20.29
CA GLY A 190 -27.04 -32.33 20.61
C GLY A 190 -25.78 -32.32 19.74
N ARG A 191 -25.57 -33.38 18.94
CA ARG A 191 -24.46 -33.49 17.98
C ARG A 191 -24.78 -32.89 16.60
N SER A 192 -26.04 -32.56 16.35
CA SER A 192 -26.51 -32.06 15.06
C SER A 192 -26.45 -30.53 15.00
N ARG A 193 -26.13 -29.98 13.82
CA ARG A 193 -26.12 -28.54 13.54
C ARG A 193 -27.27 -28.21 12.60
N ILE A 194 -28.09 -27.23 12.97
CA ILE A 194 -29.21 -26.76 12.14
C ILE A 194 -28.92 -25.31 11.74
N PRO A 195 -28.99 -24.91 10.46
CA PRO A 195 -28.78 -23.52 10.07
C PRO A 195 -29.67 -22.57 10.88
N ALA A 196 -29.11 -21.47 11.37
CA ALA A 196 -29.82 -20.49 12.20
C ALA A 196 -30.33 -19.28 11.40
N LEU A 197 -29.86 -19.12 10.16
CA LEU A 197 -30.17 -18.00 9.26
C LEU A 197 -30.58 -18.55 7.90
N GLY A 198 -31.31 -17.74 7.13
CA GLY A 198 -31.90 -18.14 5.86
C GLY A 198 -33.27 -18.79 6.01
N ASN A 199 -33.71 -19.52 5.00
CA ASN A 199 -35.03 -20.16 5.01
C ASN A 199 -34.99 -21.47 5.83
N THR A 200 -35.08 -21.33 7.15
CA THR A 200 -34.95 -22.46 8.09
C THR A 200 -36.32 -23.06 8.43
N VAL A 201 -36.48 -24.37 8.29
CA VAL A 201 -37.70 -25.11 8.68
C VAL A 201 -37.94 -25.07 10.20
N ASN A 202 -36.87 -24.85 10.99
CA ASN A 202 -36.91 -24.80 12.45
C ASN A 202 -36.70 -23.35 12.94
N HIS A 203 -37.79 -22.60 13.04
CA HIS A 203 -37.75 -21.23 13.55
C HIS A 203 -37.31 -21.17 15.02
N PRO A 204 -36.58 -20.11 15.43
CA PRO A 204 -36.21 -19.90 16.82
C PRO A 204 -37.44 -19.66 17.71
N THR A 205 -37.42 -20.20 18.93
CA THR A 205 -38.41 -19.91 19.97
C THR A 205 -38.35 -18.44 20.40
N ALA A 206 -39.35 -17.98 21.17
CA ALA A 206 -39.38 -16.59 21.65
C ALA A 206 -38.13 -16.20 22.46
N THR A 207 -37.58 -17.13 23.23
CA THR A 207 -36.35 -16.95 24.03
C THR A 207 -35.08 -16.97 23.18
N GLU A 208 -35.09 -17.69 22.06
CA GLU A 208 -33.95 -17.79 21.13
C GLU A 208 -33.85 -16.60 20.16
N ARG A 209 -34.97 -15.92 19.86
CA ARG A 209 -35.02 -14.78 18.92
C ARG A 209 -34.08 -13.62 19.26
N ALA A 210 -33.71 -13.46 20.53
CA ALA A 210 -32.76 -12.45 20.96
C ALA A 210 -31.32 -12.71 20.43
N LYS A 211 -30.91 -13.97 20.27
CA LYS A 211 -29.53 -14.32 19.88
C LYS A 211 -29.20 -13.92 18.43
N PRO A 212 -30.04 -14.16 17.40
CA PRO A 212 -29.79 -13.67 16.04
C PRO A 212 -29.80 -12.14 15.92
N ILE A 213 -30.66 -11.44 16.69
CA ILE A 213 -30.70 -9.97 16.72
C ILE A 213 -29.41 -9.41 17.31
N ALA A 214 -28.94 -10.01 18.41
CA ALA A 214 -27.64 -9.69 18.98
C ALA A 214 -26.51 -9.99 17.99
N LEU A 215 -26.51 -11.15 17.34
CA LEU A 215 -25.51 -11.52 16.32
C LEU A 215 -25.42 -10.48 15.20
N ALA A 216 -26.55 -10.04 14.63
CA ALA A 216 -26.55 -9.03 13.58
C ALA A 216 -25.92 -7.70 14.04
N THR A 217 -26.12 -7.32 15.31
CA THR A 217 -25.51 -6.12 15.91
C THR A 217 -24.00 -6.30 16.10
N TYR A 218 -23.57 -7.44 16.64
CA TYR A 218 -22.17 -7.77 16.84
C TYR A 218 -21.43 -7.85 15.50
N ALA A 219 -21.99 -8.53 14.51
CA ALA A 219 -21.45 -8.66 13.17
C ALA A 219 -21.26 -7.30 12.49
N ARG A 220 -22.26 -6.42 12.54
CA ARG A 220 -22.15 -5.06 11.98
C ARG A 220 -21.06 -4.24 12.67
N LYS A 221 -20.94 -4.31 14.00
CA LYS A 221 -19.89 -3.63 14.77
C LYS A 221 -18.49 -4.14 14.44
N ALA A 222 -18.37 -5.40 14.04
CA ALA A 222 -17.12 -6.03 13.62
C ALA A 222 -16.94 -6.03 12.09
N HIS A 223 -17.69 -5.20 11.37
CA HIS A 223 -17.61 -5.00 9.91
C HIS A 223 -17.93 -6.24 9.05
N PHE A 224 -18.60 -7.26 9.60
CA PHE A 224 -19.07 -8.39 8.80
C PHE A 224 -20.29 -8.02 7.95
N ARG A 225 -20.26 -8.39 6.67
CA ARG A 225 -21.35 -8.23 5.71
C ARG A 225 -22.11 -9.54 5.56
N TYR A 226 -23.45 -9.47 5.62
CA TYR A 226 -24.30 -10.64 5.42
C TYR A 226 -24.59 -10.86 3.93
N ASN A 227 -24.34 -12.06 3.44
CA ASN A 227 -24.69 -12.47 2.08
C ASN A 227 -26.03 -13.22 2.09
N GLN A 228 -27.03 -12.69 1.39
CA GLN A 228 -28.37 -13.29 1.35
C GLN A 228 -28.43 -14.62 0.61
N THR A 229 -27.53 -14.86 -0.35
CA THR A 229 -27.49 -16.07 -1.16
C THR A 229 -26.83 -17.23 -0.42
N THR A 230 -25.71 -16.97 0.25
CA THR A 230 -24.96 -18.01 0.98
C THR A 230 -25.35 -18.12 2.45
N HIS A 231 -26.13 -17.16 2.96
CA HIS A 231 -26.49 -17.01 4.37
C HIS A 231 -25.28 -16.90 5.32
N ALA A 232 -24.12 -16.53 4.77
CA ALA A 232 -22.88 -16.37 5.53
C ALA A 232 -22.61 -14.89 5.84
N TYR A 233 -21.87 -14.66 6.92
CA TYR A 233 -21.26 -13.38 7.22
C TYR A 233 -19.81 -13.40 6.75
N ALA A 234 -19.37 -12.38 6.03
CA ALA A 234 -18.00 -12.24 5.54
C ALA A 234 -17.36 -10.94 6.04
N LEU A 235 -16.12 -11.05 6.51
CA LEU A 235 -15.22 -9.94 6.75
C LEU A 235 -14.14 -9.98 5.67
N ASP A 236 -14.32 -9.12 4.67
CA ASP A 236 -13.51 -9.05 3.44
C ASP A 236 -12.39 -8.01 3.53
N THR A 237 -12.46 -7.08 4.49
CA THR A 237 -11.35 -6.19 4.82
C THR A 237 -10.26 -6.98 5.55
N LEU A 238 -9.26 -7.49 4.82
CA LEU A 238 -8.21 -8.35 5.39
C LEU A 238 -7.47 -7.71 6.56
N ALA A 239 -7.28 -6.38 6.55
CA ALA A 239 -6.61 -5.64 7.62
C ALA A 239 -7.35 -5.72 8.98
N ASP A 240 -8.67 -5.91 8.97
CA ASP A 240 -9.49 -5.95 10.19
C ASP A 240 -9.50 -7.33 10.85
N ILE A 241 -9.24 -8.39 10.07
CA ILE A 241 -9.33 -9.78 10.53
C ILE A 241 -8.44 -10.05 11.77
N PRO A 242 -7.15 -9.65 11.81
CA PRO A 242 -6.30 -9.91 12.96
C PRO A 242 -6.81 -9.23 14.24
N GLY A 243 -7.29 -7.99 14.12
CA GLY A 243 -7.89 -7.25 15.24
C GLY A 243 -9.17 -7.91 15.73
N PHE A 244 -10.05 -8.33 14.82
CA PHE A 244 -11.24 -9.10 15.17
C PHE A 244 -10.88 -10.38 15.94
N LEU A 245 -9.93 -11.18 15.45
CA LEU A 245 -9.58 -12.46 16.04
C LEU A 245 -8.92 -12.33 17.42
N ARG A 246 -8.11 -11.27 17.63
CA ARG A 246 -7.42 -11.05 18.91
C ARG A 246 -8.29 -10.34 19.94
N ASP A 247 -9.04 -9.32 19.53
CA ASP A 247 -9.63 -8.37 20.46
C ASP A 247 -11.14 -8.59 20.61
N LEU A 248 -11.86 -8.84 19.50
CA LEU A 248 -13.33 -8.96 19.53
C LEU A 248 -13.81 -10.40 19.75
N LEU A 249 -13.16 -11.38 19.11
CA LEU A 249 -13.58 -12.78 19.19
C LEU A 249 -13.60 -13.35 20.63
N PRO A 250 -12.65 -13.01 21.54
CA PRO A 250 -12.75 -13.44 22.94
C PRO A 250 -14.01 -12.93 23.65
N HIS A 251 -14.49 -11.74 23.29
CA HIS A 251 -15.75 -11.20 23.82
C HIS A 251 -16.95 -11.94 23.25
N TRP A 252 -16.91 -12.30 21.95
CA TRP A 252 -17.98 -13.08 21.31
C TRP A 252 -18.14 -14.47 21.92
N LYS A 253 -17.04 -15.11 22.36
CA LYS A 253 -17.07 -16.41 23.08
C LYS A 253 -17.89 -16.38 24.38
N LYS A 254 -18.16 -15.21 24.96
CA LYS A 254 -19.02 -15.07 26.15
C LYS A 254 -20.51 -15.15 25.81
N GLN A 255 -20.87 -14.87 24.56
CA GLN A 255 -22.26 -14.75 24.08
C GLN A 255 -22.67 -15.88 23.12
N PHE A 256 -21.69 -16.45 22.40
CA PHE A 256 -21.92 -17.45 21.36
C PHE A 256 -20.96 -18.62 21.51
N ALA A 257 -21.40 -19.81 21.10
CA ALA A 257 -20.48 -20.91 20.89
C ALA A 257 -19.66 -20.64 19.60
N ILE A 258 -18.35 -20.82 19.65
CA ILE A 258 -17.45 -20.51 18.52
C ILE A 258 -16.69 -21.77 18.11
N GLU A 259 -16.60 -21.99 16.81
CA GLU A 259 -15.75 -23.00 16.19
C GLU A 259 -14.89 -22.34 15.11
N LEU A 260 -13.59 -22.62 15.14
CA LEU A 260 -12.62 -22.07 14.21
C LEU A 260 -12.01 -23.22 13.41
N ASP A 261 -12.02 -23.10 12.09
CA ASP A 261 -11.21 -23.96 11.24
C ASP A 261 -9.71 -23.77 11.54
N VAL A 262 -8.92 -24.82 11.34
CA VAL A 262 -7.47 -24.83 11.63
C VAL A 262 -6.75 -23.70 10.88
N LYS A 263 -7.18 -23.37 9.66
CA LYS A 263 -6.56 -22.33 8.85
C LYS A 263 -6.83 -20.91 9.34
N VAL A 264 -7.89 -20.69 10.13
CA VAL A 264 -8.22 -19.37 10.69
C VAL A 264 -7.11 -18.88 11.64
N ASP A 265 -6.40 -19.80 12.30
CA ASP A 265 -5.31 -19.44 13.22
C ASP A 265 -4.17 -18.69 12.50
N ASN A 266 -3.94 -19.00 11.22
CA ASN A 266 -2.93 -18.32 10.39
C ASN A 266 -3.20 -16.82 10.19
N LEU A 267 -4.44 -16.35 10.42
CA LEU A 267 -4.81 -14.94 10.22
C LEU A 267 -4.53 -14.05 11.44
N LYS A 268 -4.25 -14.62 12.62
CA LYS A 268 -4.04 -13.86 13.86
C LYS A 268 -2.78 -12.98 13.84
N GLN A 269 -1.77 -13.39 13.06
CA GLN A 269 -0.47 -12.72 13.02
C GLN A 269 -0.46 -11.47 12.13
N GLY A 270 -1.53 -11.20 11.38
CA GLY A 270 -1.59 -10.09 10.45
C GLY A 270 -0.91 -10.37 9.11
N ALA A 271 -0.78 -9.31 8.31
CA ALA A 271 -0.17 -9.39 7.00
C ALA A 271 1.34 -9.69 7.14
N ARG A 272 1.77 -10.79 6.50
CA ARG A 272 3.18 -11.17 6.41
C ARG A 272 3.76 -10.62 5.12
N THR A 273 4.87 -9.89 5.23
CA THR A 273 5.60 -9.40 4.06
C THR A 273 6.36 -10.54 3.39
N ILE A 274 6.20 -10.65 2.08
CA ILE A 274 6.90 -11.63 1.25
C ILE A 274 8.30 -11.13 0.91
N GLU A 275 9.28 -11.98 1.19
CA GLU A 275 10.66 -11.82 0.77
C GLU A 275 10.88 -12.47 -0.60
N ILE A 276 11.58 -11.78 -1.49
CA ILE A 276 11.91 -12.26 -2.83
C ILE A 276 13.44 -12.41 -2.93
N GLU A 277 13.88 -13.57 -3.42
CA GLU A 277 15.29 -13.85 -3.68
C GLU A 277 15.45 -14.42 -5.09
N ALA A 278 16.33 -13.83 -5.89
CA ALA A 278 16.75 -14.36 -7.16
C ALA A 278 17.97 -15.27 -6.94
N VAL A 279 17.85 -16.55 -7.31
CA VAL A 279 18.96 -17.50 -7.26
C VAL A 279 19.41 -17.76 -8.69
N ALA A 280 20.67 -17.41 -8.96
CA ALA A 280 21.26 -17.50 -10.29
C ALA A 280 22.39 -18.52 -10.33
N ASP A 281 22.37 -19.37 -11.35
CA ASP A 281 23.41 -20.33 -11.67
C ASP A 281 23.77 -20.25 -13.16
N ARG A 282 24.94 -20.78 -13.52
CA ARG A 282 25.27 -20.95 -14.93
C ARG A 282 24.46 -22.12 -15.50
N ARG A 283 23.90 -21.95 -16.70
CA ARG A 283 23.25 -23.04 -17.41
C ARG A 283 24.29 -23.88 -18.16
N GLY A 284 24.21 -25.21 -18.03
CA GLY A 284 25.03 -26.13 -18.82
C GLY A 284 24.74 -25.96 -20.31
N GLY A 285 25.73 -25.50 -21.08
CA GLY A 285 25.59 -25.15 -22.50
C GLY A 285 25.69 -23.65 -22.81
N GLY A 286 25.81 -22.78 -21.79
CA GLY A 286 25.82 -21.33 -21.95
C GLY A 286 24.52 -20.70 -21.48
N GLY A 287 24.59 -19.47 -20.97
CA GLY A 287 23.43 -18.74 -20.44
C GLY A 287 23.29 -18.77 -18.91
N LEU A 288 22.26 -18.09 -18.43
CA LEU A 288 21.89 -17.96 -17.02
C LEU A 288 20.69 -18.85 -16.72
N ASN A 289 20.78 -19.65 -15.66
CA ASN A 289 19.62 -20.25 -15.02
C ASN A 289 19.21 -19.34 -13.86
N LEU A 290 18.00 -18.78 -13.88
CA LEU A 290 17.51 -17.93 -12.81
C LEU A 290 16.21 -18.48 -12.24
N ARG A 291 16.19 -18.67 -10.92
CA ARG A 291 15.00 -19.07 -10.18
C ARG A 291 14.64 -18.03 -9.14
N TRP A 292 13.37 -17.65 -9.10
CA TRP A 292 12.83 -16.76 -8.08
C TRP A 292 12.27 -17.56 -6.91
N ILE A 293 12.68 -17.20 -5.70
CA ILE A 293 12.21 -17.79 -4.46
C ILE A 293 11.41 -16.74 -3.70
N PHE A 294 10.18 -17.09 -3.35
CA PHE A 294 9.29 -16.24 -2.55
C PHE A 294 9.10 -16.88 -1.17
N ARG A 295 9.30 -16.10 -0.10
CA ARG A 295 9.21 -16.60 1.28
C ARG A 295 8.27 -15.75 2.14
N ALA A 296 7.44 -16.41 2.93
CA ALA A 296 6.67 -15.81 4.02
C ALA A 296 7.29 -16.24 5.36
N GLY A 297 8.23 -15.47 5.89
CA GLY A 297 9.06 -15.91 7.00
C GLY A 297 9.90 -17.14 6.62
N GLU A 298 9.72 -18.25 7.33
CA GLU A 298 10.44 -19.51 7.05
C GLU A 298 9.80 -20.37 5.97
N LYS A 299 8.56 -20.07 5.57
CA LYS A 299 7.82 -20.90 4.59
C LYS A 299 8.08 -20.42 3.16
N LEU A 300 8.42 -21.36 2.28
CA LEU A 300 8.48 -21.13 0.83
C LEU A 300 7.08 -21.12 0.24
N LEU A 301 6.84 -20.20 -0.69
CA LEU A 301 5.63 -20.22 -1.52
C LEU A 301 5.83 -21.24 -2.65
N THR A 302 4.73 -21.91 -3.01
CA THR A 302 4.64 -22.72 -4.23
C THR A 302 4.59 -21.83 -5.47
N ASP A 303 4.86 -22.40 -6.65
CA ASP A 303 4.80 -21.65 -7.91
C ASP A 303 3.41 -21.06 -8.19
N GLU A 304 2.34 -21.77 -7.82
CA GLU A 304 0.96 -21.30 -7.94
C GLU A 304 0.68 -20.09 -7.02
N GLN A 305 1.15 -20.16 -5.78
CA GLN A 305 1.01 -19.07 -4.81
C GLN A 305 1.84 -17.85 -5.21
N ALA A 306 3.07 -18.06 -5.66
CA ALA A 306 3.93 -16.98 -6.17
C ALA A 306 3.30 -16.32 -7.41
N ALA A 307 2.77 -17.11 -8.35
CA ALA A 307 2.08 -16.58 -9.52
C ALA A 307 0.82 -15.80 -9.14
N ALA A 308 0.03 -16.26 -8.16
CA ALA A 308 -1.13 -15.53 -7.66
C ALA A 308 -0.73 -14.19 -7.01
N LEU A 309 0.30 -14.19 -6.18
CA LEU A 309 0.85 -12.99 -5.55
C LEU A 309 1.31 -11.97 -6.58
N LEU A 310 2.08 -12.41 -7.59
CA LEU A 310 2.58 -11.54 -8.66
C LEU A 310 1.45 -10.93 -9.51
N ARG A 311 0.34 -11.65 -9.71
CA ARG A 311 -0.85 -11.15 -10.41
C ARG A 311 -1.63 -10.10 -9.59
N HIS A 312 -1.79 -10.32 -8.29
CA HIS A 312 -2.49 -9.38 -7.40
C HIS A 312 -1.66 -8.14 -7.05
N GLY A 313 -0.33 -8.24 -7.16
CA GLY A 313 0.60 -7.13 -7.07
C GLY A 313 0.75 -6.57 -5.67
N ARG A 314 0.38 -5.29 -5.50
CA ARG A 314 0.62 -4.52 -4.26
C ARG A 314 -0.45 -4.74 -3.19
N THR A 315 -1.54 -5.44 -3.51
CA THR A 315 -2.66 -5.63 -2.58
C THR A 315 -2.42 -6.85 -1.67
N PRO A 316 -2.74 -6.75 -0.37
CA PRO A 316 -2.75 -7.92 0.49
C PRO A 316 -3.71 -8.99 -0.04
N MET A 317 -3.32 -10.25 0.08
CA MET A 317 -4.15 -11.39 -0.27
C MET A 317 -4.13 -12.46 0.80
N LEU A 318 -5.15 -13.32 0.81
CA LEU A 318 -5.23 -14.44 1.73
C LEU A 318 -4.76 -15.73 1.06
N LEU A 319 -3.73 -16.34 1.65
CA LEU A 319 -3.27 -17.68 1.29
C LEU A 319 -3.65 -18.65 2.42
N PRO A 320 -4.49 -19.67 2.18
CA PRO A 320 -5.07 -20.49 3.25
C PRO A 320 -4.07 -21.06 4.26
N ASP A 321 -2.89 -21.47 3.80
CA ASP A 321 -1.88 -22.14 4.64
C ASP A 321 -0.82 -21.17 5.22
N LEU A 322 -0.83 -19.91 4.78
CA LEU A 322 0.12 -18.87 5.17
C LEU A 322 -0.53 -17.68 5.89
N GLY A 323 -1.84 -17.51 5.75
CA GLY A 323 -2.59 -16.36 6.26
C GLY A 323 -2.57 -15.18 5.28
N ILE A 324 -2.62 -13.97 5.81
CA ILE A 324 -2.58 -12.74 4.99
C ILE A 324 -1.13 -12.50 4.57
N VAL A 325 -0.90 -12.32 3.28
CA VAL A 325 0.41 -12.01 2.73
C VAL A 325 0.36 -10.71 1.93
N THR A 326 1.46 -9.97 1.94
CA THR A 326 1.65 -8.74 1.18
C THR A 326 3.06 -8.68 0.62
N MET A 327 3.31 -7.86 -0.39
CA MET A 327 4.63 -7.69 -0.96
C MET A 327 5.01 -6.21 -0.97
N ALA A 328 6.26 -5.91 -0.62
CA ALA A 328 6.76 -4.55 -0.63
C ALA A 328 6.66 -3.97 -2.07
N PRO A 329 6.08 -2.76 -2.26
CA PRO A 329 5.89 -2.17 -3.58
C PRO A 329 7.18 -2.08 -4.40
N GLU A 330 8.30 -1.79 -3.75
CA GLU A 330 9.63 -1.64 -4.35
C GLU A 330 10.15 -2.97 -4.89
N LYS A 331 9.93 -4.07 -4.15
CA LYS A 331 10.32 -5.43 -4.57
C LYS A 331 9.48 -5.91 -5.75
N TRP A 332 8.18 -5.62 -5.75
CA TRP A 332 7.29 -5.93 -6.87
C TRP A 332 7.70 -5.19 -8.14
N GLU A 333 8.03 -3.90 -8.00
CA GLU A 333 8.48 -3.08 -9.11
C GLU A 333 9.82 -3.55 -9.67
N GLY A 334 10.82 -3.83 -8.82
CA GLY A 334 12.11 -4.36 -9.25
C GLY A 334 11.97 -5.70 -9.99
N PHE A 335 11.17 -6.63 -9.46
CA PHE A 335 10.88 -7.89 -10.13
C PHE A 335 10.23 -7.69 -11.51
N ASN A 336 9.21 -6.82 -11.61
CA ASN A 336 8.54 -6.57 -12.88
C ASN A 336 9.41 -5.83 -13.89
N GLN A 337 10.24 -4.90 -13.44
CA GLN A 337 11.21 -4.22 -14.30
C GLN A 337 12.20 -5.23 -14.88
N TRP A 338 12.76 -6.10 -14.04
CA TRP A 338 13.63 -7.16 -14.51
C TRP A 338 12.94 -8.09 -15.52
N ARG A 339 11.69 -8.49 -15.24
CA ARG A 339 10.92 -9.37 -16.14
C ARG A 339 10.70 -8.72 -17.52
N ARG A 340 10.37 -7.43 -17.57
CA ARG A 340 10.25 -6.68 -18.85
C ARG A 340 11.57 -6.64 -19.61
N ASN A 341 12.67 -6.35 -18.93
CA ASN A 341 14.00 -6.35 -19.55
C ASN A 341 14.35 -7.73 -20.13
N LEU A 342 13.95 -8.81 -19.45
CA LEU A 342 14.12 -10.17 -19.95
C LEU A 342 13.29 -10.40 -21.21
N GLU A 343 11.99 -10.07 -21.19
CA GLU A 343 11.08 -10.22 -22.33
C GLU A 343 11.61 -9.50 -23.59
N GLU A 344 12.22 -8.32 -23.43
CA GLU A 344 12.86 -7.56 -24.52
C GLU A 344 14.19 -8.17 -25.00
N SER A 345 14.94 -8.82 -24.10
CA SER A 345 16.29 -9.34 -24.38
C SER A 345 16.31 -10.81 -24.81
N GLN A 346 15.21 -11.54 -24.63
CA GLN A 346 15.18 -12.98 -24.83
C GLN A 346 15.11 -13.35 -26.31
N VAL A 347 16.19 -13.92 -26.82
CA VAL A 347 16.23 -14.55 -28.16
C VAL A 347 16.29 -16.06 -27.95
N GLY A 348 15.27 -16.80 -28.40
CA GLY A 348 15.28 -18.27 -28.38
C GLY A 348 15.10 -18.92 -27.00
N GLY A 349 14.58 -18.21 -26.01
CA GLY A 349 14.28 -18.78 -24.68
C GLY A 349 15.45 -18.75 -23.69
N GLU A 350 16.65 -18.38 -24.13
CA GLU A 350 17.84 -18.33 -23.29
C GLU A 350 18.00 -16.98 -22.58
N ILE A 351 18.42 -17.01 -21.32
CA ILE A 351 18.71 -15.81 -20.53
C ILE A 351 20.21 -15.50 -20.69
N PRO A 352 20.59 -14.35 -21.26
CA PRO A 352 22.00 -13.99 -21.36
C PRO A 352 22.65 -13.79 -19.98
N PRO A 353 23.89 -14.25 -19.76
CA PRO A 353 24.56 -14.14 -18.46
C PRO A 353 24.72 -12.71 -17.96
N TYR A 354 24.92 -11.74 -18.86
CA TYR A 354 25.09 -10.33 -18.49
C TYR A 354 23.87 -9.72 -17.81
N LEU A 355 22.66 -10.31 -17.96
CA LEU A 355 21.47 -9.81 -17.28
C LEU A 355 21.60 -9.90 -15.76
N ILE A 356 22.51 -10.71 -15.22
CA ILE A 356 22.80 -10.73 -13.79
C ILE A 356 23.25 -9.36 -13.26
N PHE A 357 23.93 -8.55 -14.09
CA PHE A 357 24.36 -7.20 -13.70
C PHE A 357 23.19 -6.26 -13.42
N SER A 358 22.04 -6.48 -14.06
CA SER A 358 20.81 -5.71 -13.79
C SER A 358 20.22 -6.00 -12.40
N LEU A 359 20.46 -7.20 -11.85
CA LEU A 359 19.95 -7.60 -10.54
C LEU A 359 20.87 -7.13 -9.39
N PHE A 360 22.17 -6.98 -9.61
CA PHE A 360 23.08 -6.53 -8.55
C PHE A 360 22.99 -5.05 -8.22
N ASN A 361 22.69 -4.22 -9.22
CA ASN A 361 22.55 -2.80 -8.99
C ASN A 361 21.20 -2.45 -8.33
N ASP A 362 20.29 -3.43 -8.27
CA ASP A 362 19.01 -3.27 -7.60
C ASP A 362 19.08 -3.74 -6.14
N HIS A 363 19.34 -2.80 -5.24
CA HIS A 363 19.34 -3.06 -3.79
C HIS A 363 17.99 -3.53 -3.23
N ARG A 364 16.90 -3.44 -4.01
CA ARG A 364 15.57 -3.89 -3.59
C ARG A 364 15.47 -5.41 -3.59
N LEU A 365 16.29 -6.09 -4.39
CA LEU A 365 16.22 -7.53 -4.62
C LEU A 365 17.41 -8.25 -4.02
N LYS A 366 17.14 -9.30 -3.26
CA LYS A 366 18.19 -10.20 -2.78
C LYS A 366 18.60 -11.12 -3.93
N VAL A 367 19.90 -11.22 -4.19
CA VAL A 367 20.46 -12.09 -5.23
C VAL A 367 21.47 -13.04 -4.60
N THR A 368 21.30 -14.33 -4.86
CA THR A 368 22.25 -15.39 -4.47
C THR A 368 22.82 -16.02 -5.73
N LEU A 369 24.14 -16.21 -5.76
CA LEU A 369 24.86 -16.72 -6.91
C LEU A 369 25.48 -18.07 -6.63
N GLY A 370 25.41 -18.95 -7.61
CA GLY A 370 26.30 -20.10 -7.69
C GLY A 370 27.76 -19.71 -7.86
N THR A 371 28.63 -20.66 -7.52
CA THR A 371 30.09 -20.48 -7.58
C THR A 371 30.58 -20.12 -8.98
N GLU A 372 30.03 -20.76 -10.02
CA GLU A 372 30.45 -20.55 -11.41
C GLU A 372 30.07 -19.14 -11.91
N ILE A 373 28.83 -18.71 -11.68
CA ILE A 373 28.37 -17.40 -12.15
C ILE A 373 29.00 -16.25 -11.36
N ASP A 374 29.25 -16.43 -10.06
CA ASP A 374 30.00 -15.45 -9.27
C ASP A 374 31.46 -15.38 -9.73
N GLY A 375 32.11 -16.52 -9.99
CA GLY A 375 33.46 -16.56 -10.56
C GLY A 375 33.55 -15.84 -11.91
N TRP A 376 32.58 -16.07 -12.81
CA TRP A 376 32.48 -15.35 -14.07
C TRP A 376 32.30 -13.84 -13.88
N ARG A 377 31.39 -13.44 -12.99
CA ARG A 377 31.15 -12.03 -12.64
C ARG A 377 32.42 -11.35 -12.14
N GLN A 378 33.15 -11.97 -11.20
CA GLN A 378 34.40 -11.43 -10.68
C GLN A 378 35.43 -11.26 -11.80
N LYS A 379 35.50 -12.23 -12.73
CA LYS A 379 36.37 -12.13 -13.90
C LYS A 379 36.01 -10.94 -14.80
N VAL A 380 34.72 -10.68 -15.02
CA VAL A 380 34.25 -9.52 -15.81
C VAL A 380 34.59 -8.20 -15.12
N LEU A 381 34.39 -8.10 -13.80
CA LEU A 381 34.61 -6.85 -13.05
C LEU A 381 36.08 -6.55 -12.74
N THR A 382 36.94 -7.57 -12.73
CA THR A 382 38.36 -7.40 -12.46
C THR A 382 39.09 -6.90 -13.71
N PRO A 383 39.89 -5.82 -13.62
CA PRO A 383 40.66 -5.34 -14.77
C PRO A 383 41.60 -6.42 -15.35
N PRO A 384 41.86 -6.42 -16.66
CA PRO A 384 42.78 -7.37 -17.27
C PRO A 384 44.20 -7.20 -16.72
N ALA A 385 44.87 -8.31 -16.42
CA ALA A 385 46.22 -8.30 -15.83
C ALA A 385 47.29 -7.75 -16.79
N ALA A 386 47.09 -7.91 -18.10
CA ALA A 386 47.98 -7.38 -19.13
C ALA A 386 47.13 -6.74 -20.25
N PRO A 387 47.31 -5.44 -20.53
CA PRO A 387 46.62 -4.79 -21.63
C PRO A 387 47.15 -5.30 -22.98
N PRO A 388 46.31 -5.38 -24.03
CA PRO A 388 46.77 -5.72 -25.36
C PRO A 388 47.74 -4.66 -25.90
N ALA A 389 48.61 -5.05 -26.84
CA ALA A 389 49.46 -4.11 -27.56
C ALA A 389 48.58 -3.21 -28.45
N LEU A 390 48.52 -1.91 -28.13
CA LEU A 390 47.67 -0.93 -28.81
C LEU A 390 48.48 0.03 -29.69
N PRO A 391 47.89 0.53 -30.80
CA PRO A 391 48.53 1.55 -31.62
C PRO A 391 48.85 2.82 -30.83
N GLU A 392 50.04 3.39 -31.05
CA GLU A 392 50.54 4.58 -30.33
C GLU A 392 49.71 5.85 -30.59
N PHE A 393 49.00 5.93 -31.72
CA PHE A 393 48.20 7.09 -32.07
C PHE A 393 46.90 7.24 -31.23
N LEU A 394 46.50 6.19 -30.50
CA LEU A 394 45.30 6.25 -29.67
C LEU A 394 45.52 7.16 -28.47
N ARG A 395 44.55 8.04 -28.20
CA ARG A 395 44.54 8.86 -26.98
C ARG A 395 44.37 7.99 -25.75
N GLN A 396 44.82 8.45 -24.59
CA GLN A 396 44.77 7.67 -23.34
C GLN A 396 43.35 7.14 -23.00
N TYR A 397 42.31 7.95 -23.17
CA TYR A 397 40.93 7.51 -22.94
C TYR A 397 40.48 6.44 -23.95
N GLN A 398 40.88 6.57 -25.22
CA GLN A 398 40.59 5.59 -26.27
C GLN A 398 41.28 4.26 -25.98
N ARG A 399 42.54 4.31 -25.51
CA ARG A 399 43.27 3.09 -25.10
C ARG A 399 42.52 2.36 -23.99
N ARG A 400 42.06 3.07 -22.96
CA ARG A 400 41.24 2.48 -21.88
C ARG A 400 39.94 1.87 -22.40
N GLY A 401 39.25 2.55 -23.33
CA GLY A 401 38.06 2.02 -23.97
C GLY A 401 38.31 0.69 -24.71
N VAL A 402 39.40 0.62 -25.48
CA VAL A 402 39.79 -0.61 -26.19
C VAL A 402 40.23 -1.71 -25.22
N GLU A 403 41.04 -1.40 -24.20
CA GLU A 403 41.46 -2.34 -23.16
C GLU A 403 40.25 -2.96 -22.45
N TRP A 404 39.25 -2.14 -22.10
CA TRP A 404 38.02 -2.57 -21.48
C TRP A 404 37.16 -3.45 -22.39
N MET A 405 36.89 -3.02 -23.64
CA MET A 405 36.12 -3.82 -24.59
C MET A 405 36.80 -5.16 -24.92
N HIS A 406 38.13 -5.17 -25.03
CA HIS A 406 38.91 -6.38 -25.23
C HIS A 406 38.71 -7.35 -24.07
N HIS A 407 38.81 -6.85 -22.84
CA HIS A 407 38.58 -7.64 -21.62
C HIS A 407 37.16 -8.23 -21.56
N LEU A 408 36.14 -7.43 -21.89
CA LEU A 408 34.77 -7.95 -21.97
C LEU A 408 34.67 -9.12 -22.97
N CYS A 409 35.27 -8.96 -24.16
CA CYS A 409 35.25 -10.02 -25.16
C CYS A 409 36.00 -11.30 -24.73
N GLU A 410 37.09 -11.18 -23.95
CA GLU A 410 37.82 -12.33 -23.37
C GLU A 410 37.02 -13.04 -22.27
N THR A 411 36.08 -12.33 -21.65
CA THR A 411 35.24 -12.84 -20.56
C THR A 411 33.86 -13.27 -21.06
N GLU A 412 33.66 -13.41 -22.37
CA GLU A 412 32.36 -13.75 -22.99
C GLU A 412 31.25 -12.77 -22.57
N CYS A 413 31.61 -11.51 -22.35
CA CYS A 413 30.70 -10.41 -22.10
C CYS A 413 30.78 -9.42 -23.27
N HIS A 414 29.68 -8.73 -23.53
CA HIS A 414 29.62 -7.69 -24.56
C HIS A 414 29.36 -6.35 -23.88
N GLY A 415 29.97 -5.29 -24.42
CA GLY A 415 29.88 -3.94 -23.89
C GLY A 415 29.23 -2.99 -24.87
N LEU A 416 28.57 -1.96 -24.34
CA LEU A 416 28.10 -0.82 -25.11
C LEU A 416 29.13 0.32 -24.98
N LEU A 417 29.83 0.64 -26.07
CA LEU A 417 30.73 1.79 -26.12
C LEU A 417 29.94 3.07 -26.38
N ALA A 418 29.48 3.70 -25.30
CA ALA A 418 28.63 4.90 -25.33
C ALA A 418 29.40 6.21 -25.07
N ASP A 419 30.65 6.31 -25.53
CA ASP A 419 31.41 7.58 -25.46
C ASP A 419 30.67 8.71 -26.19
N GLU A 420 30.92 9.96 -25.80
CA GLU A 420 30.35 11.14 -26.47
C GLU A 420 30.66 11.18 -27.98
N MET A 421 29.81 11.89 -28.72
CA MET A 421 30.00 12.10 -30.16
C MET A 421 31.29 12.88 -30.42
N GLY A 422 32.03 12.49 -31.46
CA GLY A 422 33.31 13.13 -31.81
C GLY A 422 34.55 12.58 -31.10
N LEU A 423 34.41 11.72 -30.07
CA LEU A 423 35.56 11.12 -29.35
C LEU A 423 36.27 9.96 -30.09
N GLY A 424 35.94 9.73 -31.36
CA GLY A 424 36.66 8.77 -32.21
C GLY A 424 36.41 7.29 -31.88
N LYS A 425 35.16 6.92 -31.59
CA LYS A 425 34.75 5.51 -31.35
C LYS A 425 35.16 4.57 -32.50
N THR A 426 35.11 5.01 -33.75
CA THR A 426 35.53 4.20 -34.91
C THR A 426 36.99 3.76 -34.81
N ALA A 427 37.89 4.64 -34.36
CA ALA A 427 39.29 4.29 -34.16
C ALA A 427 39.47 3.25 -33.05
N GLN A 428 38.64 3.33 -31.99
CA GLN A 428 38.63 2.33 -30.92
C GLN A 428 38.18 0.96 -31.43
N ILE A 429 37.10 0.89 -32.22
CA ILE A 429 36.60 -0.38 -32.77
C ILE A 429 37.62 -1.00 -33.74
N ILE A 430 38.24 -0.22 -34.62
CA ILE A 430 39.29 -0.73 -35.52
C ILE A 430 40.48 -1.28 -34.73
N ALA A 431 40.91 -0.58 -33.68
CA ALA A 431 41.98 -1.06 -32.81
C ALA A 431 41.60 -2.36 -32.08
N LEU A 432 40.36 -2.48 -31.60
CA LEU A 432 39.83 -3.71 -31.00
C LEU A 432 39.84 -4.89 -31.97
N LEU A 433 39.39 -4.69 -33.22
CA LEU A 433 39.40 -5.73 -34.25
C LEU A 433 40.83 -6.18 -34.59
N ARG A 434 41.79 -5.25 -34.61
CA ARG A 434 43.20 -5.56 -34.84
C ARG A 434 43.82 -6.36 -33.70
N THR A 435 43.44 -6.09 -32.44
CA THR A 435 43.98 -6.81 -31.27
C THR A 435 43.33 -8.17 -31.05
N ARG A 436 42.13 -8.41 -31.58
CA ARG A 436 41.44 -9.72 -31.55
C ARG A 436 41.19 -10.27 -32.96
N PRO A 437 42.23 -10.76 -33.66
CA PRO A 437 42.04 -11.40 -34.96
C PRO A 437 41.25 -12.72 -34.80
N LEU A 438 40.03 -12.75 -35.35
CA LEU A 438 39.21 -13.96 -35.39
C LEU A 438 39.46 -14.69 -36.72
N ALA A 439 40.56 -15.44 -36.81
CA ALA A 439 41.08 -16.02 -38.06
C ALA A 439 40.08 -16.85 -38.90
N LYS A 440 38.99 -17.37 -38.29
CA LYS A 440 37.96 -18.17 -38.95
C LYS A 440 36.62 -17.45 -39.16
N HIS A 441 36.50 -16.20 -38.71
CA HIS A 441 35.24 -15.45 -38.73
C HIS A 441 35.40 -14.14 -39.50
N ARG A 442 34.30 -13.67 -40.07
CA ARG A 442 34.23 -12.36 -40.72
C ARG A 442 33.72 -11.33 -39.74
N HIS A 443 34.26 -10.12 -39.81
CA HIS A 443 33.73 -8.98 -39.08
C HIS A 443 32.64 -8.29 -39.92
N ILE A 444 31.54 -7.91 -39.27
CA ILE A 444 30.47 -7.12 -39.86
C ILE A 444 30.39 -5.81 -39.07
N VAL A 445 30.38 -4.69 -39.78
CA VAL A 445 30.15 -3.37 -39.23
C VAL A 445 28.94 -2.79 -39.94
N VAL A 446 27.96 -2.33 -39.18
CA VAL A 446 26.74 -1.70 -39.70
C VAL A 446 26.74 -0.25 -39.25
N CYS A 447 26.60 0.67 -40.19
CA CYS A 447 26.44 2.10 -39.93
C CYS A 447 25.39 2.69 -40.89
N PRO A 448 24.79 3.85 -40.56
CA PRO A 448 23.97 4.60 -41.50
C PRO A 448 24.73 4.86 -42.83
N ALA A 449 23.97 4.95 -43.92
CA ALA A 449 24.49 5.15 -45.28
C ALA A 449 25.08 6.55 -45.52
#